data_AF-A0A7S4CSQ1-F1
#
_entry.id   AF-A0A7S4CSQ1-F1
#
_cell.length_a   1.000
_cell.length_b   1.000
_cell.length_c   1.000
_cell.angle_alpha   90.00
_cell.angle_beta   90.00
_cell.angle_gamma   90.00
#
_symmetry.space_group_name_H-M   'P 1'
#
loop_
_entity.id
_entity.type
_entity.pdbx_description
1 polymer ?
#
loop_
_entity_poly.entity_id
_entity_poly.type
_entity_poly.pdbx_seq_one_letter_code
_entity_poly.pdbx_strand_id
1 'polypeptide(L)'
;RGAAVRRLFLDSITRHRAHLISDCPSPPCTHFAPKMKLEVVSVRRLLSRGLLDMYCVKRERIEGLRRNGCAALPEDFTRDAVRLQSVDAGTPCLNEFLLYHGSDADSIDEVTRGGFDPRRGGESTGRLFGHATYFAPHASKADFYT
;
A
#
# COMPACT_ATOMS: atom_id res chain seq x y z
N ARG A 1 -3.29 4.78 20.16
CA ARG A 1 -3.33 4.08 18.84
C ARG A 1 -2.86 4.97 17.68
N GLY A 2 -3.23 6.26 17.60
CA GLY A 2 -2.76 7.16 16.52
C GLY A 2 -1.24 7.37 16.44
N ALA A 3 -0.54 7.38 17.59
CA ALA A 3 0.92 7.56 17.64
C ALA A 3 1.70 6.47 16.87
N ALA A 4 1.26 5.21 16.92
CA ALA A 4 1.90 4.11 16.20
C ALA A 4 1.74 4.25 14.68
N VAL A 5 0.52 4.55 14.21
CA VAL A 5 0.25 4.78 12.77
C VAL A 5 1.04 5.99 12.26
N ARG A 6 1.10 7.08 13.04
CA ARG A 6 1.93 8.25 12.72
C ARG A 6 3.39 7.86 12.54
N ARG A 7 3.92 7.05 13.45
CA ARG A 7 5.32 6.60 13.40
C ARG A 7 5.56 5.72 12.18
N LEU A 8 4.70 4.74 11.92
CA LEU A 8 4.78 3.88 10.73
C LEU A 8 4.77 4.70 9.43
N PHE A 9 3.91 5.72 9.35
CA PHE A 9 3.82 6.61 8.20
C PHE A 9 5.14 7.35 7.97
N LEU A 10 5.66 8.04 9.00
CA LEU A 10 6.89 8.83 8.91
C LEU A 10 8.14 7.96 8.66
N ASP A 11 8.20 6.77 9.26
CA ASP A 11 9.31 5.83 9.09
C ASP A 11 9.34 5.23 7.68
N SER A 12 8.16 5.07 7.05
CA SER A 12 8.06 4.55 5.67
C SER A 12 8.52 5.53 4.58
N ILE A 13 8.74 6.81 4.91
CA ILE A 13 9.23 7.81 3.95
C ILE A 13 10.65 7.46 3.52
N THR A 14 10.86 7.35 2.21
CA THR A 14 12.17 7.07 1.60
C THR A 14 12.54 8.10 0.53
N ARG A 15 13.80 8.06 0.07
CA ARG A 15 14.26 8.84 -1.07
C ARG A 15 13.83 8.17 -2.36
N HIS A 16 13.42 8.98 -3.33
CA HIS A 16 13.08 8.51 -4.68
C HIS A 16 14.11 9.03 -5.68
N ARG A 17 14.21 8.37 -6.84
CA ARG A 17 15.07 8.83 -7.94
C ARG A 17 14.63 10.22 -8.38
N ALA A 18 15.59 11.10 -8.62
CA ALA A 18 15.34 12.48 -9.06
C ALA A 18 14.84 12.55 -10.52
N HIS A 19 15.12 11.51 -11.31
CA HIS A 19 14.78 11.43 -12.72
C HIS A 19 14.22 10.05 -13.05
N LEU A 20 13.46 9.95 -14.14
CA LEU A 20 13.22 8.68 -14.80
C LEU A 20 14.57 8.11 -15.28
N ILE A 21 14.64 6.79 -15.42
CA ILE A 21 15.88 6.13 -15.88
C ILE A 21 16.27 6.61 -17.29
N SER A 22 15.28 6.88 -18.16
CA SER A 22 15.46 7.41 -19.51
C SER A 22 16.08 8.80 -19.55
N ASP A 23 15.89 9.60 -18.50
CA ASP A 23 16.21 11.03 -18.49
C ASP A 23 17.44 11.32 -17.64
N CYS A 24 18.11 10.28 -17.12
CA CYS A 24 19.26 10.45 -16.27
C CYS A 24 20.52 10.77 -17.11
N PRO A 25 21.22 11.87 -16.83
CA PRO A 25 22.41 12.27 -17.58
C PRO A 25 23.61 11.32 -17.41
N SER A 26 23.58 10.41 -16.43
CA SER A 26 24.61 9.39 -16.21
C SER A 26 24.01 8.05 -15.73
N PRO A 27 23.95 7.02 -16.58
CA PRO A 27 23.63 5.65 -16.17
C PRO A 27 24.85 4.94 -15.53
N PRO A 28 24.68 4.10 -14.51
CA PRO A 28 23.44 3.84 -13.77
C PRO A 28 23.04 5.05 -12.92
N CYS A 29 21.76 5.43 -12.98
CA CYS A 29 21.24 6.60 -12.27
C CYS A 29 21.40 6.44 -10.75
N THR A 30 22.23 7.28 -10.14
CA THR A 30 22.39 7.39 -8.67
C THR A 30 21.87 8.73 -8.13
N HIS A 31 21.20 9.52 -8.96
CA HIS A 31 20.60 10.79 -8.57
C HIS A 31 19.29 10.54 -7.82
N PHE A 32 19.30 10.78 -6.51
CA PHE A 32 18.12 10.71 -5.65
C PHE A 32 17.75 12.10 -5.15
N ALA A 33 16.46 12.42 -5.20
CA ALA A 33 15.94 13.63 -4.58
C ALA A 33 16.19 13.60 -3.06
N PRO A 34 16.26 14.77 -2.40
CA PRO A 34 16.24 14.84 -0.94
C PRO A 34 15.02 14.11 -0.37
N LYS A 35 15.16 13.51 0.81
CA LYS A 35 14.03 12.87 1.49
C LYS A 35 12.97 13.92 1.81
N MET A 36 11.72 13.65 1.44
CA MET A 36 10.60 14.52 1.74
C MET A 36 10.46 14.75 3.25
N LYS A 37 10.17 15.99 3.64
CA LYS A 37 9.86 16.35 5.02
C LYS A 37 8.35 16.53 5.15
N LEU A 38 7.72 15.66 5.93
CA LEU A 38 6.28 15.71 6.17
C LEU A 38 5.98 15.94 7.64
N GLU A 39 4.85 16.60 7.88
CA GLU A 39 4.21 16.65 9.18
C GLU A 39 2.85 15.93 9.10
N VAL A 40 2.62 15.00 10.02
CA VAL A 40 1.31 14.36 10.16
C VAL A 40 0.40 15.29 10.97
N VAL A 41 -0.51 15.96 10.27
CA VAL A 41 -1.49 16.89 10.86
C VAL A 41 -2.62 16.15 11.57
N SER A 42 -3.13 15.07 10.98
CA SER A 42 -4.20 14.27 11.59
C SER A 42 -4.15 12.80 11.17
N VAL A 43 -4.70 11.93 12.01
CA VAL A 43 -4.93 10.51 11.70
C VAL A 43 -6.35 10.18 12.09
N ARG A 44 -7.16 9.72 11.13
CA ARG A 44 -8.55 9.31 11.36
C ARG A 44 -8.69 7.81 11.16
N ARG A 45 -9.48 7.16 12.02
CA ARG A 45 -9.82 5.75 11.86
C ARG A 45 -11.08 5.65 11.01
N LEU A 46 -11.00 4.93 9.89
CA LEU A 46 -12.18 4.55 9.13
C LEU A 46 -12.86 3.35 9.81
N LEU A 47 -14.16 3.50 10.11
CA LEU A 47 -15.00 2.44 10.65
C LEU A 47 -16.19 2.24 9.72
N SER A 48 -16.16 1.14 8.97
CA SER A 48 -17.29 0.70 8.16
C SER A 48 -17.47 -0.80 8.36
N ARG A 49 -18.59 -1.19 8.96
CA ARG A 49 -18.88 -2.61 9.22
C ARG A 49 -19.03 -3.40 7.92
N GLY A 50 -19.74 -2.83 6.94
CA GLY A 50 -19.94 -3.45 5.64
C GLY A 50 -18.62 -3.71 4.89
N LEU A 51 -17.71 -2.74 4.86
CA LEU A 51 -16.41 -2.91 4.21
C LEU A 51 -15.53 -3.93 4.94
N LEU A 52 -15.58 -3.94 6.28
CA LEU A 52 -14.84 -4.92 7.08
C LEU A 52 -15.39 -6.34 6.85
N ASP A 53 -16.71 -6.52 6.82
CA ASP A 53 -17.33 -7.83 6.58
C ASP A 53 -16.99 -8.32 5.16
N MET A 54 -17.04 -7.44 4.15
CA MET A 54 -16.59 -7.77 2.79
C MET A 54 -15.13 -8.19 2.75
N TYR A 55 -14.25 -7.49 3.46
CA TYR A 55 -12.85 -7.84 3.58
C TYR A 55 -12.66 -9.23 4.18
N CYS A 56 -13.31 -9.51 5.32
CA CYS A 56 -13.24 -10.79 6.01
C CYS A 56 -13.71 -11.95 5.12
N VAL A 57 -14.85 -11.80 4.44
CA VAL A 57 -15.38 -12.83 3.52
C VAL A 57 -14.40 -13.12 2.37
N LYS A 58 -13.75 -12.09 1.81
CA LYS A 58 -12.73 -12.30 0.76
C LYS A 58 -11.47 -12.96 1.32
N ARG A 59 -11.04 -12.60 2.53
CA ARG A 59 -9.89 -13.22 3.20
C ARG A 59 -10.14 -14.71 3.46
N GLU A 60 -11.30 -15.06 4.02
CA GLU A 60 -11.71 -16.46 4.26
C GLU A 60 -11.75 -17.27 2.96
N ARG A 61 -12.23 -16.67 1.86
CA ARG A 61 -12.18 -17.31 0.54
C ARG A 61 -10.75 -17.60 0.09
N ILE A 62 -9.82 -16.65 0.28
CA ILE A 62 -8.40 -16.85 -0.05
C ILE A 62 -7.82 -17.97 0.83
N GLU A 63 -8.14 -17.99 2.12
CA GLU A 63 -7.73 -19.03 3.06
C GLU A 63 -8.18 -20.42 2.60
N GLY A 64 -9.45 -20.57 2.21
CA GLY A 64 -10.00 -21.83 1.70
C GLY A 64 -9.33 -22.32 0.41
N LEU A 65 -8.84 -21.40 -0.44
CA LEU A 65 -8.09 -21.69 -1.67
C LEU A 65 -6.60 -21.92 -1.43
N ARG A 66 -6.05 -21.34 -0.36
CA ARG A 66 -4.62 -21.36 -0.01
C ARG A 66 -4.40 -22.06 1.32
N ARG A 67 -4.96 -23.26 1.46
CA ARG A 67 -4.88 -24.06 2.70
C ARG A 67 -3.45 -24.34 3.16
N ASN A 68 -2.50 -24.37 2.23
CA ASN A 68 -1.07 -24.56 2.52
C ASN A 68 -0.29 -23.24 2.59
N GLY A 69 -0.98 -22.10 2.59
CA GLY A 69 -0.40 -20.77 2.51
C GLY A 69 -0.10 -20.29 1.09
N CYS A 70 0.32 -19.03 1.02
CA CYS A 70 0.83 -18.36 -0.17
C CYS A 70 2.36 -18.49 -0.24
N ALA A 71 2.91 -18.49 -1.45
CA ALA A 71 4.35 -18.40 -1.65
C ALA A 71 4.92 -17.12 -1.03
N ALA A 72 6.18 -17.17 -0.60
CA ALA A 72 6.87 -16.00 -0.09
C ALA A 72 6.93 -14.88 -1.15
N LEU A 73 6.75 -13.65 -0.71
CA LEU A 73 6.95 -12.47 -1.56
C LEU A 73 8.44 -12.08 -1.56
N PRO A 74 8.90 -11.29 -2.56
CA PRO A 74 10.29 -10.81 -2.61
C PRO A 74 10.71 -10.11 -1.31
N GLU A 75 11.92 -10.39 -0.84
CA GLU A 75 12.44 -9.89 0.44
C GLU A 75 12.40 -8.35 0.50
N ASP A 76 12.77 -7.69 -0.60
CA ASP A 76 12.77 -6.23 -0.72
C ASP A 76 11.40 -5.63 -0.42
N PHE A 77 10.32 -6.26 -0.89
CA PHE A 77 8.97 -5.82 -0.57
C PHE A 77 8.64 -6.06 0.90
N THR A 78 8.95 -7.25 1.41
CA THR A 78 8.57 -7.64 2.78
C THR A 78 9.35 -6.93 3.88
N ARG A 79 10.56 -6.45 3.58
CA ARG A 79 11.39 -5.67 4.50
C ARG A 79 10.72 -4.34 4.84
N ASP A 80 10.10 -3.72 3.84
CA ASP A 80 9.57 -2.36 3.94
C ASP A 80 8.06 -2.34 4.23
N ALA A 81 7.34 -3.44 3.97
CA ALA A 81 5.92 -3.59 4.24
C ALA A 81 5.63 -4.07 5.68
N VAL A 82 4.55 -3.57 6.29
CA VAL A 82 4.12 -4.03 7.62
C VAL A 82 3.27 -5.28 7.46
N ARG A 83 3.84 -6.45 7.77
CA ARG A 83 3.12 -7.73 7.73
C ARG A 83 2.13 -7.84 8.88
N LEU A 84 0.89 -8.24 8.57
CA LEU A 84 -0.08 -8.63 9.57
C LEU A 84 0.17 -10.08 9.96
N GLN A 85 0.40 -10.30 11.26
CA GLN A 85 0.51 -11.64 11.81
C GLN A 85 -0.90 -12.18 12.08
N SER A 86 -1.15 -13.43 11.71
CA SER A 86 -2.32 -14.14 12.24
C SER A 86 -2.16 -14.27 13.75
N VAL A 87 -3.25 -14.03 14.47
CA VAL A 87 -3.33 -14.24 15.92
C VAL A 87 -3.54 -15.72 16.27
N ASP A 88 -3.98 -16.54 15.31
CA ASP A 88 -4.30 -17.93 15.55
C ASP A 88 -3.13 -18.84 15.13
N ALA A 89 -2.69 -19.70 16.05
CA ALA A 89 -1.69 -20.71 15.74
C ALA A 89 -2.26 -21.71 14.72
N GLY A 90 -1.58 -21.88 13.59
CA GLY A 90 -1.96 -22.84 12.55
C GLY A 90 -2.74 -22.27 11.36
N THR A 91 -3.02 -20.96 11.34
CA THR A 91 -3.58 -20.32 10.13
C THR A 91 -2.54 -20.29 9.02
N PRO A 92 -2.90 -20.64 7.77
CA PRO A 92 -1.98 -20.54 6.65
C PRO A 92 -1.52 -19.10 6.42
N CYS A 93 -0.27 -18.93 6.00
CA CYS A 93 0.27 -17.63 5.64
C CYS A 93 -0.44 -17.06 4.40
N LEU A 94 -1.29 -16.04 4.54
CA LEU A 94 -2.04 -15.46 3.41
C LEU A 94 -1.37 -14.25 2.74
N ASN A 95 -0.17 -13.86 3.19
CA ASN A 95 0.52 -12.64 2.75
C ASN A 95 -0.33 -11.37 2.97
N GLU A 96 -0.86 -11.20 4.19
CA GLU A 96 -1.63 -10.02 4.58
C GLU A 96 -0.69 -8.91 5.09
N PHE A 97 -0.84 -7.69 4.56
CA PHE A 97 0.03 -6.55 4.87
C PHE A 97 -0.79 -5.26 5.03
N LEU A 98 -0.28 -4.34 5.84
CA LEU A 98 -0.70 -2.94 5.85
C LEU A 98 0.17 -2.16 4.85
N LEU A 99 -0.47 -1.56 3.86
CA LEU A 99 0.16 -0.79 2.80
C LEU A 99 -0.51 0.58 2.65
N TYR A 100 0.18 1.51 2.01
CA TYR A 100 -0.33 2.84 1.69
C TYR A 100 -0.97 2.86 0.30
N HIS A 101 -2.01 3.67 0.17
CA HIS A 101 -2.66 3.99 -1.09
C HIS A 101 -2.83 5.51 -1.16
N GLY A 102 -2.41 6.11 -2.26
CA GLY A 102 -2.60 7.53 -2.55
C GLY A 102 -3.46 7.66 -3.80
N SER A 103 -4.39 8.61 -3.74
CA SER A 103 -5.29 9.00 -4.83
C SER A 103 -5.75 10.43 -4.56
N ASP A 104 -6.36 11.06 -5.55
CA ASP A 104 -7.10 12.31 -5.39
C ASP A 104 -8.23 12.19 -4.34
N ALA A 105 -8.64 13.33 -3.79
CA ALA A 105 -9.58 13.40 -2.68
C ALA A 105 -10.94 12.76 -3.01
N ASP A 106 -11.46 12.94 -4.22
CA ASP A 106 -12.75 12.41 -4.64
C ASP A 106 -12.71 10.87 -4.69
N SER A 107 -11.65 10.31 -5.27
CA SER A 107 -11.42 8.86 -5.29
C SER A 107 -11.25 8.27 -3.88
N ILE A 108 -10.55 8.95 -2.97
CA ILE A 108 -10.44 8.49 -1.57
C ILE A 108 -11.81 8.49 -0.89
N ASP A 109 -12.62 9.53 -1.13
CA ASP A 109 -13.98 9.62 -0.61
C ASP A 109 -14.87 8.48 -1.10
N GLU A 110 -14.76 8.10 -2.36
CA GLU A 110 -15.48 6.96 -2.92
C GLU A 110 -14.99 5.63 -2.36
N VAL A 111 -13.67 5.42 -2.25
CA VAL A 111 -13.09 4.21 -1.66
C VAL A 111 -13.49 4.05 -0.20
N THR A 112 -13.54 5.13 0.57
CA THR A 112 -13.92 5.07 2.00
C THR A 112 -15.40 4.77 2.20
N ARG A 113 -16.26 5.08 1.21
CA ARG A 113 -17.70 4.76 1.22
C ARG A 113 -18.01 3.38 0.64
N GLY A 114 -17.42 3.04 -0.50
CA GLY A 114 -17.78 1.88 -1.33
C GLY A 114 -16.73 0.76 -1.38
N GLY A 115 -15.55 0.97 -0.81
CA GLY A 115 -14.41 0.07 -0.92
C GLY A 115 -13.64 0.24 -2.23
N PHE A 116 -12.57 -0.55 -2.40
CA PHE A 116 -11.76 -0.52 -3.62
C PHE A 116 -12.50 -1.17 -4.79
N ASP A 117 -12.56 -0.47 -5.93
CA ASP A 117 -13.01 -1.01 -7.21
C ASP A 117 -11.82 -1.13 -8.19
N PRO A 118 -11.31 -2.35 -8.43
CA PRO A 118 -10.17 -2.56 -9.33
C PRO A 118 -10.40 -2.08 -10.76
N ARG A 119 -11.67 -1.96 -11.20
CA ARG A 119 -12.03 -1.52 -12.56
C ARG A 119 -11.65 -0.07 -12.84
N ARG A 120 -11.52 0.73 -11.77
CA ARG A 120 -11.12 2.14 -11.83
C ARG A 120 -9.61 2.34 -11.66
N GLY A 121 -8.88 1.23 -11.53
CA GLY A 121 -7.43 1.23 -11.36
C GLY A 121 -6.68 1.76 -12.59
N GLY A 122 -5.84 2.77 -12.37
CA GLY A 122 -4.97 3.35 -13.41
C GLY A 122 -5.61 4.46 -14.26
N GLU A 123 -6.72 5.04 -13.80
CA GLU A 123 -7.34 6.21 -14.44
C GLU A 123 -6.53 7.50 -14.22
N SER A 124 -5.78 7.61 -13.12
CA SER A 124 -5.10 8.87 -12.72
C SER A 124 -3.66 9.03 -13.22
N THR A 125 -2.85 7.97 -13.35
CA THR A 125 -1.37 8.14 -13.50
C THR A 125 -0.65 7.07 -14.34
N GLY A 126 -1.38 6.30 -15.15
CA GLY A 126 -0.81 5.28 -16.04
C GLY A 126 -0.91 3.84 -15.52
N ARG A 127 -0.51 2.87 -16.35
CA ARG A 127 -0.79 1.42 -16.16
C ARG A 127 0.45 0.55 -16.31
N LEU A 128 1.37 0.61 -15.35
CA LEU A 128 2.59 -0.22 -15.41
C LEU A 128 2.30 -1.73 -15.31
N PHE A 129 1.23 -2.12 -14.62
CA PHE A 129 0.86 -3.53 -14.41
C PHE A 129 -0.61 -3.82 -14.73
N GLY A 130 -1.22 -3.04 -15.63
CA GLY A 130 -2.63 -3.20 -16.03
C GLY A 130 -3.63 -2.37 -15.22
N HIS A 131 -4.91 -2.74 -15.31
CA HIS A 131 -6.01 -2.09 -14.58
C HIS A 131 -6.16 -2.69 -13.19
N ALA A 132 -5.65 -1.99 -12.18
CA ALA A 132 -5.72 -2.46 -10.79
C ALA A 132 -5.60 -1.30 -9.78
N THR A 133 -6.05 -1.57 -8.57
CA THR A 133 -5.74 -0.73 -7.40
C THR A 133 -4.29 -0.98 -6.97
N TYR A 134 -3.50 0.08 -6.90
CA TYR A 134 -2.08 0.00 -6.51
C TYR A 134 -1.87 0.38 -5.05
N PHE A 135 -0.94 -0.33 -4.41
CA PHE A 135 -0.53 -0.10 -3.03
C PHE A 135 0.99 -0.02 -2.95
N ALA A 136 1.52 0.67 -1.95
CA ALA A 136 2.95 0.82 -1.73
C ALA A 136 3.34 0.59 -0.26
N PRO A 137 4.51 -0.02 0.02
CA PRO A 137 5.04 -0.10 1.39
C PRO A 137 5.52 1.27 1.91
N HIS A 138 5.91 2.17 1.02
CA HIS A 138 6.39 3.51 1.37
C HIS A 138 5.30 4.55 1.17
N ALA A 139 4.97 5.33 2.22
CA ALA A 139 4.01 6.42 2.10
C ALA A 139 4.46 7.48 1.08
N SER A 140 5.76 7.77 0.98
CA SER A 140 6.27 8.73 -0.01
C SER A 140 6.15 8.24 -1.46
N LYS A 141 5.91 6.94 -1.70
CA LYS A 141 5.61 6.44 -3.04
C LYS A 141 4.12 6.61 -3.37
N ALA A 142 3.25 6.38 -2.39
CA ALA A 142 1.81 6.61 -2.52
C ALA A 142 1.49 8.09 -2.73
N ASP A 143 2.26 8.98 -2.11
CA ASP A 143 2.15 10.45 -2.24
C ASP A 143 2.31 10.96 -3.69
N PHE A 144 2.98 10.23 -4.58
CA PHE A 144 3.04 10.60 -6.02
C PHE A 144 1.68 10.51 -6.74
N TYR A 145 0.67 9.96 -6.09
CA TYR A 145 -0.65 9.72 -6.66
C TYR A 145 -1.74 10.54 -5.95
N THR A 146 -1.40 11.39 -4.98
CA THR A 146 -2.33 12.28 -4.29
C THR A 146 -2.51 13.60 -5.01
#